data_AF-A0A2R7R8J1-F1
#
_entry.id   AF-A0A2R7R8J1-F1
#
_cell.length_a   1.000
_cell.length_b   1.000
_cell.length_c   1.000
_cell.angle_alpha   90.00
_cell.angle_beta   90.00
_cell.angle_gamma   90.00
#
_symmetry.space_group_name_H-M   'P 1'
#
loop_
_entity.id
_entity.type
_entity.pdbx_description
1 polymer ?
#
loop_
_entity_poly.entity_id
_entity_poly.type
_entity_poly.pdbx_seq_one_letter_code
_entity_poly.pdbx_strand_id
1 'polypeptide(L)' 'AHTIDHVQPKSRGGADSWENLVAACLRCNNTKGDHTPSEMGWKLRIVPEPPHGTIWQIKELEKPTPAWDPFLLPERAA' A
#
# COMPACT_ATOMS: atom_id res chain seq x y z
N ALA A 1 -12.14 1.94 -5.46
CA ALA A 1 -11.63 0.58 -5.73
C ALA A 1 -12.10 -0.32 -4.59
N HIS A 2 -12.53 -1.54 -4.88
CA HIS A 2 -13.15 -2.43 -3.89
C HIS A 2 -12.34 -3.70 -3.63
N THR A 3 -11.26 -3.91 -4.37
CA THR A 3 -10.38 -5.08 -4.24
C THR A 3 -8.92 -4.65 -4.33
N ILE A 4 -8.05 -5.51 -3.83
CA ILE A 4 -6.61 -5.45 -4.07
C ILE A 4 -6.28 -6.51 -5.11
N ASP A 5 -5.53 -6.15 -6.14
CA ASP A 5 -5.07 -7.02 -7.22
C ASP A 5 -3.55 -7.10 -7.22
N HIS A 6 -3.01 -8.27 -7.59
CA HIS A 6 -1.58 -8.48 -7.74
C HIS A 6 -1.17 -8.26 -9.20
N VAL A 7 -0.22 -7.34 -9.44
CA VAL A 7 0.31 -7.05 -10.78
C VAL A 7 0.90 -8.31 -11.41
N GLN A 8 1.75 -9.02 -10.67
CA GLN A 8 2.13 -10.41 -10.90
C GLN A 8 1.17 -11.30 -10.10
N PRO A 9 0.37 -12.17 -10.75
CA PRO A 9 -0.59 -13.03 -10.07
C PRO A 9 0.04 -13.90 -8.98
N LYS A 10 -0.69 -14.09 -7.86
CA LYS A 10 -0.23 -14.93 -6.74
C LYS A 10 0.02 -16.38 -7.14
N SER A 11 -0.82 -16.91 -8.03
CA SER A 11 -0.66 -18.23 -8.66
C SER A 11 0.65 -18.40 -9.44
N ARG A 12 1.30 -17.29 -9.82
CA ARG A 12 2.56 -17.24 -10.58
C ARG A 12 3.69 -16.61 -9.76
N GLY A 13 3.62 -16.71 -8.44
CA GLY A 13 4.67 -16.30 -7.51
C GLY A 13 4.68 -14.80 -7.16
N GLY A 14 3.60 -14.07 -7.46
CA GLY A 14 3.45 -12.68 -7.03
C GLY A 14 3.47 -12.51 -5.53
N ALA A 15 4.32 -11.61 -5.03
CA ALA A 15 4.45 -11.32 -3.60
C ALA A 15 3.35 -10.37 -3.10
N ASP A 16 3.05 -10.45 -1.80
CA ASP A 16 2.22 -9.48 -1.09
C ASP A 16 3.10 -8.26 -0.71
N SER A 17 3.46 -7.43 -1.70
CA SER A 17 4.37 -6.27 -1.53
C SER A 17 3.82 -4.99 -2.16
N TRP A 18 4.35 -3.83 -1.75
CA TRP A 18 3.94 -2.52 -2.28
C TRP A 18 4.11 -2.40 -3.79
N GLU A 19 5.14 -3.04 -4.33
CA GLU A 19 5.49 -3.02 -5.74
C GLU A 19 4.58 -3.92 -6.59
N ASN A 20 3.82 -4.81 -5.94
CA ASN A 20 3.00 -5.80 -6.62
C ASN A 20 1.50 -5.65 -6.34
N LEU A 21 1.09 -4.89 -5.33
CA LEU A 21 -0.31 -4.72 -4.96
C LEU A 21 -0.88 -3.40 -5.47
N VAL A 22 -2.01 -3.46 -6.15
CA VAL A 22 -2.73 -2.27 -6.66
C VAL A 22 -4.21 -2.32 -6.30
N ALA A 23 -4.80 -1.14 -6.15
CA ALA A 23 -6.24 -1.03 -5.95
C ALA A 23 -6.98 -1.24 -7.28
N ALA A 24 -7.90 -2.20 -7.32
CA ALA A 24 -8.69 -2.54 -8.50
C ALA A 24 -10.20 -2.50 -8.22
N CYS A 25 -11.01 -2.41 -9.27
CA CYS A 25 -12.44 -2.72 -9.16
C CYS A 25 -12.63 -4.24 -9.37
N LEU A 26 -13.72 -4.78 -8.83
CA LEU A 26 -14.02 -6.21 -8.92
C LEU A 26 -14.05 -6.71 -10.38
N ARG A 27 -14.66 -5.93 -11.29
CA ARG A 27 -14.74 -6.29 -12.71
C ARG A 27 -13.36 -6.40 -13.34
N CYS A 28 -12.51 -5.38 -13.21
CA CYS A 28 -11.17 -5.39 -13.78
C CYS A 28 -10.29 -6.49 -13.18
N ASN A 29 -10.37 -6.69 -11.85
CA ASN A 29 -9.64 -7.75 -11.16
C ASN A 29 -10.03 -9.14 -11.71
N ASN A 30 -11.33 -9.41 -11.82
CA ASN A 30 -11.83 -10.68 -12.36
C ASN A 30 -11.50 -10.86 -13.86
N THR A 31 -11.54 -9.78 -14.65
CA THR A 31 -11.17 -9.83 -16.08
C THR A 31 -9.67 -10.09 -16.28
N LYS A 32 -8.81 -9.55 -15.40
CA LYS A 32 -7.37 -9.82 -15.43
C LYS A 32 -7.06 -11.26 -15.01
N GLY A 33 -7.68 -11.74 -13.93
CA GLY A 33 -7.44 -13.09 -13.41
C GLY A 33 -5.95 -13.36 -13.17
N ASP A 34 -5.48 -14.50 -13.67
CA ASP A 34 -4.08 -14.94 -13.58
C ASP A 34 -3.16 -14.38 -14.68
N HIS A 35 -3.58 -13.30 -15.35
CA HIS A 35 -2.74 -12.55 -16.28
C HIS A 35 -2.07 -11.36 -15.59
N THR A 36 -0.93 -10.95 -16.13
CA THR A 36 -0.31 -9.66 -15.83
C THR A 36 -1.01 -8.55 -16.63
N PRO A 37 -0.97 -7.26 -16.19
CA PRO A 37 -1.49 -6.16 -16.99
C PRO A 37 -0.90 -6.13 -18.41
N SER A 38 0.39 -6.43 -18.56
CA SER A 38 1.07 -6.48 -19.86
C SER A 38 0.52 -7.56 -20.80
N GLU A 39 0.19 -8.75 -20.27
CA GLU A 39 -0.46 -9.83 -21.06
C GLU A 39 -1.86 -9.41 -21.54
N MET A 40 -2.55 -8.56 -20.76
CA MET A 40 -3.84 -7.96 -21.15
C MET A 40 -3.70 -6.76 -22.10
N GLY A 41 -2.47 -6.34 -22.43
CA GLY A 41 -2.21 -5.08 -23.15
C GLY A 41 -2.52 -3.82 -22.34
N TRP A 42 -2.71 -3.96 -21.03
CA TRP A 42 -2.99 -2.88 -20.10
C TRP A 42 -1.68 -2.25 -19.60
N LYS A 43 -1.77 -0.99 -19.18
CA LYS A 43 -0.66 -0.27 -18.55
C LYS A 43 -1.14 0.38 -17.27
N LEU A 44 -0.40 0.17 -16.20
CA LEU A 44 -0.64 0.90 -14.96
C LEU A 44 -0.29 2.37 -15.17
N ARG A 45 -1.10 3.26 -14.59
CA ARG A 45 -0.87 4.71 -14.65
C ARG A 45 0.24 5.18 -13.72
N ILE A 46 0.52 4.38 -12.69
CA ILE A 46 1.55 4.61 -11.68
C ILE A 46 2.39 3.34 -11.57
N VAL A 47 3.64 3.50 -11.19
CA VAL A 47 4.47 2.38 -10.73
C VAL A 47 4.11 2.15 -9.26
N PRO A 48 3.66 0.94 -8.87
CA PRO A 48 3.42 0.63 -7.47
C PRO A 48 4.76 0.67 -6.73
N GLU A 49 4.81 1.47 -5.67
CA GLU A 49 5.99 1.62 -4.81
C GLU A 49 5.53 1.98 -3.40
N PRO A 50 6.37 1.75 -2.37
CA PRO A 50 6.06 2.17 -1.03
C PRO A 50 5.84 3.69 -0.99
N PRO A 51 4.87 4.16 -0.20
CA PRO A 51 4.64 5.59 -0.10
C PRO A 51 5.87 6.34 0.43
N HIS A 52 6.15 7.49 -0.16
CA HIS A 52 7.24 8.37 0.25
C HIS A 52 6.73 9.55 1.10
N GLY A 53 7.55 9.98 2.07
CA GLY A 53 7.30 11.18 2.87
C GLY A 53 6.61 10.94 4.23
N THR A 54 6.70 11.93 5.10
CA THR A 54 6.22 11.90 6.50
C THR A 54 4.70 11.83 6.65
N ILE A 55 3.93 12.00 5.57
CA ILE A 55 2.46 11.96 5.55
C ILE A 55 1.92 10.57 5.95
N TRP A 56 2.74 9.51 5.86
CA TRP A 56 2.36 8.15 6.26
C TRP A 56 2.81 7.80 7.68
N GLN A 57 3.23 8.78 8.48
CA GLN A 57 3.36 8.60 9.92
C GLN A 57 1.97 8.34 10.50
N ILE A 58 1.78 7.08 10.92
CA ILE A 58 0.71 6.52 11.75
C ILE A 58 -0.20 7.59 12.37
N LYS A 59 -1.44 7.71 11.87
CA LYS A 59 -2.46 8.62 12.44
C LYS A 59 -2.72 8.40 13.95
N GLU A 60 -2.39 7.24 14.47
CA GLU A 60 -2.49 6.90 15.90
C GLU A 60 -1.55 7.74 16.79
N LEU A 61 -0.55 8.40 16.20
CA LEU A 61 0.29 9.40 16.87
C LEU A 61 -0.28 10.83 16.81
N GLU A 62 -1.38 11.08 16.08
CA GLU A 62 -2.00 12.42 16.07
C GLU A 62 -2.74 12.73 17.38
N LYS A 63 -3.08 11.70 18.19
CA LYS A 63 -3.67 11.83 19.53
C LYS A 63 -3.17 10.73 20.47
N PRO A 64 -1.92 10.81 20.95
CA PRO A 64 -1.47 9.91 22.00
C PRO A 64 -2.41 10.03 23.22
N THR A 65 -2.71 8.92 23.89
CA THR A 65 -3.46 9.02 25.15
C THR A 65 -2.59 9.76 26.17
N PRO A 66 -3.16 10.56 27.09
CA PRO A 66 -2.39 11.39 28.03
C PRO A 66 -1.36 10.62 28.87
N ALA A 67 -1.52 9.29 29.00
CA ALA A 67 -0.56 8.42 29.68
C ALA A 67 0.82 8.36 29.00
N TRP A 68 0.92 8.71 27.71
CA TRP A 68 2.17 8.67 26.95
C TRP A 68 2.92 10.01 26.92
N ASP A 69 2.32 11.11 27.42
CA ASP A 69 2.93 12.44 27.45
C ASP A 69 4.37 12.46 28.04
N PRO A 70 4.70 11.70 29.12
CA PRO A 70 6.06 11.69 29.67
C PRO A 70 7.13 11.07 28.76
N PHE A 71 6.73 10.27 27.77
CA PHE A 71 7.64 9.48 26.92
C PHE A 71 7.74 10.03 25.48
N LEU A 72 6.83 10.91 25.07
CA LEU A 72 6.73 11.43 23.71
C LEU A 72 7.43 12.78 23.51
N LEU A 73 7.70 13.50 24.60
CA LEU A 73 8.55 14.68 24.54
C LEU A 73 10.01 14.19 24.55
N PRO A 74 10.86 14.59 23.58
CA PRO A 74 12.28 14.44 23.76
C PRO A 74 12.63 15.19 25.04
N GLU A 75 13.14 14.49 26.04
CA GLU A 75 13.75 15.12 27.20
C GLU A 75 14.75 16.13 26.67
N ARG A 76 14.40 17.41 26.83
CA ARG A 76 15.22 18.62 26.74
C ARG A 76 16.57 18.36 26.04
N ALA A 77 16.66 18.76 24.77
CA ALA A 77 17.91 19.28 24.26
C ALA A 77 18.28 20.51 25.10
N ALA A 78 18.93 20.29 26.24
CA ALA A 78 19.56 21.26 27.10
C ALA A 78 20.78 20.61 27.76
#